data_AF-A0A9E2KUV3-F1
#
_entry.id   AF-A0A9E2KUV3-F1
#
_cell.length_a   1.000
_cell.length_b   1.000
_cell.length_c   1.000
_cell.angle_alpha   90.00
_cell.angle_beta   90.00
_cell.angle_gamma   90.00
#
_symmetry.space_group_name_H-M   'P 1'
#
loop_
_entity.id
_entity.type
_entity.pdbx_description
1 polymer ?
#
loop_
_entity_poly.entity_id
_entity_poly.type
_entity_poly.pdbx_seq_one_letter_code
_entity_poly.pdbx_strand_id
1 'polypeptide(L)'
;MQLLFNKNKGDEPVASSSLEKIINRLQAMTLDQTADRQKRTFEQFGIPLCEVTYIRSTREFIFLRYRPRERFHFDELDLAAIEVFNCLYDFRHTF
;
A
#
# COMPACT_ATOMS: atom_id res chain seq x y z
N MET A 1 15.15 43.03 -0.18
CA MET A 1 15.54 42.27 -1.39
C MET A 1 14.83 40.93 -1.32
N GLN A 2 13.70 40.78 -2.01
CA GLN A 2 12.91 39.53 -2.02
C GLN A 2 13.54 38.61 -3.07
N LEU A 3 14.09 37.47 -2.66
CA LEU A 3 14.52 36.43 -3.59
C LEU A 3 13.27 35.80 -4.21
N LEU A 4 12.98 36.17 -5.46
CA LEU A 4 12.01 35.46 -6.29
C LEU A 4 12.65 34.12 -6.69
N PHE A 5 12.25 33.05 -6.00
CA PHE A 5 12.51 31.69 -6.46
C PHE A 5 11.74 31.48 -7.76
N ASN A 6 12.49 31.41 -8.85
CA ASN A 6 11.98 31.03 -10.15
C ASN A 6 11.61 29.54 -10.09
N LYS A 7 10.33 29.22 -9.83
CA LYS A 7 9.83 27.84 -9.93
C LYS A 7 9.99 27.40 -11.38
N ASN A 8 10.84 26.40 -11.62
CA ASN A 8 10.93 25.81 -12.93
C ASN A 8 9.62 25.05 -13.20
N LYS A 9 9.16 25.05 -14.45
CA LYS A 9 7.94 24.36 -14.91
C LYS A 9 7.95 22.82 -14.68
N GLY A 10 9.02 22.27 -14.09
CA GLY A 10 9.19 20.87 -13.71
C GLY A 10 9.04 20.58 -12.20
N ASP A 11 8.72 21.57 -11.37
CA ASP A 11 8.53 21.40 -9.91
C ASP A 11 7.08 21.03 -9.51
N GLU A 12 6.23 20.69 -10.47
CA GLU A 12 4.90 20.14 -10.18
C GLU A 12 5.08 18.72 -9.61
N PRO A 13 4.56 18.41 -8.40
CA PRO A 13 4.64 17.07 -7.87
C PRO A 13 3.89 16.13 -8.81
N VAL A 14 4.62 15.23 -9.47
CA VAL A 14 4.02 14.15 -10.26
C VAL A 14 3.10 13.38 -9.31
N ALA A 15 1.81 13.32 -9.64
CA ALA A 15 0.84 12.61 -8.84
C ALA A 15 1.29 11.14 -8.72
N SER A 16 1.60 10.69 -7.50
CA SER A 16 2.07 9.33 -7.28
C SER A 16 1.01 8.30 -7.68
N SER A 17 1.47 7.23 -8.33
CA SER A 17 0.59 6.18 -8.82
C SER A 17 -0.09 5.45 -7.65
N SER A 18 -1.22 4.78 -7.89
CA SER A 18 -1.88 4.00 -6.83
C SER A 18 -1.00 2.86 -6.30
N LEU A 19 -0.25 2.20 -7.17
CA LEU A 19 0.67 1.13 -6.78
C LEU A 19 1.83 1.67 -5.94
N GLU A 20 2.42 2.80 -6.33
CA GLU A 20 3.48 3.46 -5.56
C GLU A 20 3.02 3.82 -4.14
N LYS A 21 1.79 4.33 -3.98
CA LYS A 21 1.21 4.61 -2.65
C LYS A 21 1.07 3.35 -1.80
N ILE A 22 0.71 2.23 -2.42
CA ILE A 22 0.60 0.93 -1.72
C ILE A 22 1.99 0.46 -1.29
N ILE A 23 2.96 0.45 -2.20
CA ILE A 23 4.36 0.08 -1.92
C ILE A 23 4.90 0.90 -0.76
N ASN A 24 4.76 2.23 -0.79
CA ASN A 24 5.27 3.11 0.26
C ASN A 24 4.65 2.80 1.63
N ARG A 25 3.36 2.43 1.67
CA ARG A 25 2.70 2.00 2.91
C ARG A 25 3.23 0.66 3.42
N LEU A 26 3.45 -0.31 2.53
CA LEU A 26 4.02 -1.61 2.91
C LEU A 26 5.47 -1.48 3.36
N GLN A 27 6.28 -0.64 2.70
CA GLN A 27 7.64 -0.33 3.11
C GLN A 27 7.66 0.33 4.50
N ALA A 28 6.75 1.25 4.79
CA ALA A 28 6.63 1.82 6.12
C ALA A 28 6.34 0.75 7.19
N MET A 29 5.60 -0.31 6.86
CA MET A 29 5.38 -1.44 7.78
C MET A 29 6.65 -2.25 8.03
N THR A 30 7.56 -2.38 7.07
CA THR A 30 8.81 -3.13 7.27
C THR A 30 9.84 -2.36 8.07
N LEU A 31 9.80 -1.02 8.00
CA LEU A 31 10.67 -0.12 8.75
C LEU A 31 10.18 0.13 10.19
N ASP A 32 8.89 -0.10 10.46
CA ASP A 32 8.30 0.10 11.78
C ASP A 32 8.74 -1.00 12.77
N GLN A 33 9.57 -0.61 13.74
CA GLN A 33 10.13 -1.53 14.74
C GLN A 33 9.30 -1.64 16.02
N THR A 34 8.16 -0.95 16.13
CA THR A 34 7.37 -0.88 17.37
C THR A 34 6.75 -2.21 17.81
N ALA A 35 6.47 -3.12 16.87
CA ALA A 35 5.91 -4.45 17.13
C ALA A 35 6.41 -5.48 16.11
N ASP A 36 6.36 -6.77 16.46
CA ASP A 36 6.68 -7.86 15.52
C ASP A 36 5.68 -7.97 14.37
N ARG A 37 4.43 -7.56 14.63
CA ARG A 37 3.35 -7.60 13.64
C ARG A 37 2.85 -6.20 13.35
N GLN A 38 2.93 -5.79 12.10
CA GLN A 38 2.36 -4.54 11.62
C GLN A 38 1.15 -4.84 10.76
N LYS A 39 0.02 -4.19 11.03
CA LYS A 39 -1.26 -4.44 10.33
C LYS A 39 -1.75 -3.16 9.67
N ARG A 40 -2.19 -3.24 8.41
CA ARG A 40 -2.82 -2.13 7.68
C ARG A 40 -4.01 -2.61 6.86
N THR A 41 -5.14 -1.93 7.01
CA THR A 41 -6.34 -2.12 6.21
C THR A 41 -6.29 -1.21 4.98
N PHE A 42 -6.74 -1.75 3.85
CA PHE A 42 -6.92 -1.02 2.61
C PHE A 42 -8.40 -0.99 2.26
N GLU A 43 -8.89 0.21 1.95
CA GLU A 43 -10.29 0.52 1.74
C GLU A 43 -10.49 1.31 0.45
N GLN A 44 -11.69 1.23 -0.10
CA GLN A 44 -12.13 2.03 -1.23
C GLN A 44 -13.55 2.53 -0.94
N PHE A 45 -13.78 3.84 -1.08
CA PHE A 45 -15.06 4.49 -0.72
C PHE A 45 -15.52 4.20 0.73
N GLY A 46 -14.57 4.13 1.67
CA GLY A 46 -14.84 3.81 3.08
C GLY A 46 -15.20 2.36 3.36
N ILE A 47 -15.17 1.49 2.34
CA ILE A 47 -15.42 0.06 2.47
C ILE A 47 -14.08 -0.65 2.61
N PRO A 48 -13.81 -1.35 3.73
CA PRO A 48 -12.60 -2.14 3.88
C PRO A 48 -12.67 -3.37 2.95
N LEU A 49 -11.62 -3.59 2.15
CA LEU A 49 -11.59 -4.63 1.11
C LEU A 49 -10.58 -5.74 1.43
N CYS A 50 -9.41 -5.33 1.92
CA CYS A 50 -8.37 -6.24 2.33
C CYS A 50 -7.48 -5.66 3.43
N GLU A 51 -6.61 -6.51 3.95
CA GLU A 51 -5.64 -6.17 4.96
C GLU A 51 -4.31 -6.86 4.67
N VAL A 52 -3.22 -6.16 4.99
CA VAL A 52 -1.88 -6.75 5.01
C VAL A 52 -1.36 -6.75 6.44
N THR A 53 -0.84 -7.89 6.88
CA THR A 53 -0.04 -8.01 8.10
C THR A 53 1.40 -8.36 7.72
N TYR A 54 2.36 -7.51 8.05
CA TYR A 54 3.77 -7.85 7.99
C TYR A 54 4.20 -8.51 9.31
N ILE A 55 4.86 -9.66 9.22
CA ILE A 55 5.47 -10.37 10.36
C ILE A 55 6.98 -10.22 10.25
N ARG A 56 7.58 -9.46 11.16
CA ARG A 56 9.01 -9.11 11.10
C ARG A 56 9.92 -10.30 11.37
N SER A 57 9.56 -11.16 12.30
CA SER A 57 10.33 -12.36 12.65
C SER A 57 10.52 -13.31 11.46
N THR A 58 9.54 -13.43 10.57
CA THR A 58 9.61 -14.27 9.36
C THR A 58 9.87 -13.47 8.08
N ARG A 59 9.76 -12.14 8.12
CA ARG A 59 9.84 -11.22 6.97
C ARG A 59 8.77 -11.50 5.91
N GLU A 60 7.59 -11.90 6.34
CA GLU A 60 6.49 -12.27 5.44
C GLU A 60 5.34 -11.27 5.53
N PHE A 61 4.64 -11.10 4.42
CA PHE A 61 3.36 -10.40 4.31
C PHE A 61 2.23 -11.40 4.23
N ILE A 62 1.25 -11.26 5.10
CA ILE A 62 -0.02 -11.97 5.04
C ILE A 62 -1.05 -11.02 4.47
N PHE A 63 -1.55 -11.33 3.28
CA PHE A 63 -2.68 -10.65 2.68
C PHE A 63 -3.98 -11.38 3.03
N LEU A 64 -5.02 -10.62 3.40
CA LEU A 64 -6.37 -11.13 3.64
C LEU A 64 -7.38 -10.29 2.87
N ARG A 65 -8.06 -10.89 1.88
CA ARG A 65 -9.25 -10.33 1.24
C ARG A 65 -10.49 -10.65 2.05
N TYR A 66 -11.43 -9.71 2.18
CA TYR A 66 -12.64 -9.96 2.96
C TYR A 66 -13.75 -10.66 2.16
N ARG A 67 -13.89 -10.36 0.87
CA ARG A 67 -14.97 -10.85 -0.01
C ARG A 67 -14.49 -11.05 -1.47
N PRO A 68 -14.44 -12.30 -1.98
CA PRO A 68 -14.48 -13.55 -1.22
C PRO A 68 -13.33 -13.60 -0.21
N ARG A 69 -13.46 -14.44 0.83
CA ARG A 69 -12.42 -14.56 1.85
C ARG A 69 -11.26 -15.38 1.31
N GLU A 70 -10.17 -14.71 1.00
CA GLU A 70 -8.94 -15.30 0.46
C GLU A 70 -7.76 -14.86 1.33
N ARG A 71 -6.77 -15.73 1.50
CA ARG A 71 -5.58 -15.45 2.29
C ARG A 71 -4.35 -15.97 1.57
N PHE A 72 -3.38 -15.08 1.40
CA PHE A 72 -2.11 -15.38 0.76
C PHE A 72 -0.95 -14.97 1.66
N HIS A 73 0.18 -15.63 1.46
CA HIS A 73 1.43 -15.36 2.15
C HIS A 73 2.46 -15.02 1.07
N PHE A 74 3.20 -13.94 1.29
CA PHE A 74 4.23 -13.47 0.38
C PHE A 74 5.51 -13.17 1.16
N ASP A 75 6.64 -13.58 0.62
CA ASP A 75 7.98 -13.18 1.04
C ASP A 75 8.42 -11.87 0.36
N GLU A 76 7.88 -11.57 -0.82
CA GLU A 76 8.17 -10.35 -1.58
C GLU A 76 7.11 -9.24 -1.40
N LEU A 77 7.58 -8.03 -1.07
CA LEU A 77 6.74 -6.85 -0.88
C LEU A 77 5.94 -6.50 -2.14
N ASP A 78 6.57 -6.62 -3.31
CA ASP A 78 5.96 -6.26 -4.59
C ASP A 78 4.76 -7.16 -4.92
N LEU A 79 4.84 -8.45 -4.60
CA LEU A 79 3.72 -9.38 -4.78
C LEU A 79 2.54 -9.03 -3.86
N ALA A 80 2.82 -8.72 -2.59
CA ALA A 80 1.78 -8.24 -1.67
C ALA A 80 1.16 -6.91 -2.13
N ALA A 81 1.96 -6.00 -2.70
CA ALA A 81 1.49 -4.74 -3.22
C ALA A 81 0.59 -4.91 -4.46
N ILE A 82 0.97 -5.81 -5.38
CA ILE A 82 0.16 -6.17 -6.55
C ILE A 82 -1.18 -6.75 -6.10
N GLU A 83 -1.19 -7.63 -5.10
CA GLU A 83 -2.43 -8.25 -4.61
C GLU A 83 -3.38 -7.22 -3.96
N VAL A 84 -2.83 -6.26 -3.20
CA VAL A 84 -3.62 -5.12 -2.70
C VAL A 84 -4.14 -4.27 -3.86
N PHE A 85 -3.30 -3.96 -4.85
CA PHE A 85 -3.71 -3.17 -6.01
C PHE A 85 -4.86 -3.84 -6.78
N ASN A 86 -4.74 -5.14 -7.08
CA ASN A 86 -5.78 -5.92 -7.74
C ASN A 86 -7.07 -5.90 -6.91
N CYS A 87 -6.98 -6.12 -5.60
CA CYS A 87 -8.15 -6.09 -4.72
C CYS A 87 -8.90 -4.74 -4.77
N LEU A 88 -8.18 -3.62 -4.78
CA LEU A 88 -8.77 -2.29 -4.89
C LEU A 88 -9.25 -1.98 -6.31
N TYR A 89 -8.51 -2.43 -7.33
CA TYR A 89 -8.85 -2.24 -8.74
C TYR A 89 -10.12 -2.99 -9.10
N ASP A 90 -10.22 -4.28 -8.77
CA ASP A 90 -11.38 -5.12 -9.03
C ASP A 90 -12.65 -4.47 -8.46
N PHE A 91 -12.61 -4.00 -7.21
CA PHE A 91 -13.77 -3.36 -6.59
C PHE A 91 -14.23 -2.10 -7.32
N ARG A 92 -13.30 -1.28 -7.83
CA ARG A 92 -13.64 -0.08 -8.62
C ARG A 92 -14.24 -0.40 -10.00
N HIS A 93 -14.06 -1.61 -10.51
CA HIS A 93 -14.49 -2.01 -11.86
C HIS A 93 -15.51 -3.16 -11.88
N THR A 94 -16.00 -3.57 -10.70
CA THR A 94 -17.05 -4.61 -10.57
C THR A 94 -18.46 -4.02 -10.60
N PHE A 95 -18.61 -2.69 -10.50
CA PHE A 95 -19.88 -1.96 -10.54
C PHE A 95 -19.77 -0.76 -11.49
#